data_AF-A0ABD1F792-F1
#
_entry.id   AF-A0ABD1F792-F1
#
_cell.length_a   1.000
_cell.length_b   1.000
_cell.length_c   1.000
_cell.angle_alpha   90.00
_cell.angle_beta   90.00
_cell.angle_gamma   90.00
#
_symmetry.space_group_name_H-M   'P 1'
#
loop_
_entity.id
_entity.type
_entity.pdbx_description
1 polymer ?
#
loop_
_entity_poly.entity_id
_entity_poly.type
_entity_poly.pdbx_seq_one_letter_code
_entity_poly.pdbx_strand_id
1 'polypeptide(L)'
;MSVHSNFILTIPRVKPRLSNDNSPTSPTKQLPGEDFYETMIPETRTPPLLNDNGLIVPRKPINPVREDPSRQNLHKELLFNQKMGKNVLNQKSELQRAWEKHKDNVAKKQMEHNVAETTPELEKVIADRARRLENPIKQESEDDKVINKEFLQARMKLKSRSDSS
;
A
#
# COMPACT_ATOMS: atom_id res chain seq x y z
N MET A 1 35.49 -19.96 8.81
CA MET A 1 35.45 -18.67 9.54
C MET A 1 34.03 -18.12 9.38
N SER A 2 33.21 -18.18 10.43
CA SER A 2 31.82 -17.72 10.40
C SER A 2 31.66 -16.66 11.50
N VAL A 3 31.50 -15.41 11.08
CA VAL A 3 31.27 -14.29 12.00
C VAL A 3 29.77 -14.11 12.18
N HIS A 4 29.24 -14.60 13.31
CA HIS A 4 27.89 -14.27 13.74
C HIS A 4 27.92 -12.85 14.35
N SER A 5 27.31 -11.90 13.67
CA SER A 5 27.13 -10.54 14.19
C SER A 5 25.84 -10.47 15.01
N ASN A 6 25.97 -10.42 16.33
CA ASN A 6 24.87 -10.17 17.25
C ASN A 6 24.74 -8.65 17.45
N PHE A 7 23.72 -8.03 16.87
CA PHE A 7 23.33 -6.65 17.18
C PHE A 7 22.46 -6.63 18.45
N ILE A 8 23.05 -6.24 19.58
CA ILE A 8 22.32 -5.95 20.82
C ILE A 8 21.84 -4.49 20.77
N LEU A 9 20.53 -4.28 20.76
CA LEU A 9 19.93 -2.96 21.01
C LEU A 9 19.98 -2.64 22.51
N THR A 10 20.95 -1.81 22.92
CA THR A 10 21.02 -1.26 24.27
C THR A 10 20.14 -0.01 24.37
N ILE A 11 19.06 -0.10 25.14
CA ILE A 11 18.18 1.04 25.46
C ILE A 11 18.87 1.89 26.55
N PRO A 12 18.98 3.23 26.41
CA PRO A 12 19.60 4.06 27.44
C PRO A 12 18.70 4.19 28.67
N ARG A 13 19.26 3.87 29.83
CA ARG A 13 18.62 3.97 31.16
C ARG A 13 18.58 5.43 31.61
N VAL A 14 17.37 6.00 31.68
CA VAL A 14 17.12 7.33 32.25
C VAL A 14 17.36 7.31 33.77
N LYS A 15 18.16 8.26 34.28
CA LYS A 15 18.44 8.40 35.73
C LYS A 15 17.23 9.05 36.43
N PRO A 16 16.83 8.59 37.63
CA PRO A 16 15.82 9.29 38.42
C PRO A 16 16.39 10.60 38.98
N ARG A 17 15.58 11.65 38.90
CA ARG A 17 15.87 13.00 39.42
C ARG A 17 15.77 12.97 40.94
N LEU A 18 16.87 13.27 41.63
CA LEU A 18 16.92 13.47 43.08
C LEU A 18 16.03 14.66 43.47
N SER A 19 15.12 14.43 44.41
CA SER A 19 14.38 15.46 45.14
C SER A 19 15.35 16.27 46.00
N ASN A 20 15.20 17.59 46.00
CA ASN A 20 15.88 18.49 46.92
C ASN A 20 14.85 19.20 47.81
N ASP A 21 15.19 19.26 49.08
CA ASP A 21 14.34 19.51 50.24
C ASP A 21 13.97 20.98 50.52
N ASN A 22 12.77 21.13 51.11
CA ASN A 22 12.33 22.04 52.18
C ASN A 22 12.33 23.57 52.05
N SER A 23 11.14 24.16 52.27
CA SER A 23 10.91 25.06 53.42
C SER A 23 9.44 25.06 53.88
N PRO A 24 9.14 25.36 55.17
CA PRO A 24 7.83 25.13 55.78
C PRO A 24 7.00 26.41 55.89
N THR A 25 5.71 26.38 55.55
CA THR A 25 4.73 27.36 56.08
C THR A 25 3.34 26.74 56.28
N SER A 26 2.71 27.18 57.37
CA SER A 26 1.56 26.69 58.12
C SER A 26 0.24 26.43 57.35
N PRO A 27 -0.70 25.63 57.92
CA PRO A 27 -1.93 25.23 57.25
C PRO A 27 -2.99 26.34 57.34
N THR A 28 -3.24 27.03 56.23
CA THR A 28 -4.45 27.87 56.10
C THR A 28 -5.53 27.02 55.46
N LYS A 29 -6.66 26.82 56.15
CA LYS A 29 -7.89 26.29 55.55
C LYS A 29 -8.32 27.24 54.43
N GLN A 30 -8.02 26.91 53.17
CA GLN A 30 -8.52 27.64 52.01
C GLN A 30 -9.64 26.81 51.38
N LEU A 31 -10.80 27.44 51.23
CA LEU A 31 -11.90 26.99 50.38
C LEU A 31 -11.34 26.60 49.00
N PRO A 32 -11.85 25.55 48.33
CA PRO A 32 -11.33 25.15 47.03
C PRO A 32 -11.42 26.35 46.07
N GLY A 33 -10.26 26.82 45.62
CA GLY A 33 -10.09 28.10 44.96
C GLY A 33 -10.85 28.20 43.64
N GLU A 34 -11.22 29.43 43.30
CA GLU A 34 -11.77 29.87 42.02
C GLU A 34 -11.01 29.31 40.80
N ASP A 35 -9.72 29.03 40.96
CA ASP A 35 -8.81 28.44 39.96
C ASP A 35 -9.30 27.09 39.39
N PHE A 36 -10.08 26.31 40.14
CA PHE A 36 -10.62 25.03 39.68
C PHE A 36 -11.76 25.20 38.65
N TYR A 37 -12.49 26.31 38.71
CA TYR A 37 -13.58 26.60 37.75
C TYR A 37 -13.07 27.26 36.47
N GLU A 38 -11.94 27.97 36.53
CA GLU A 38 -11.29 28.60 35.37
C GLU A 38 -10.82 27.54 34.35
N THR A 39 -10.30 26.41 34.83
CA THR A 39 -9.66 25.37 33.98
C THR A 39 -10.65 24.55 33.14
N MET A 40 -11.95 24.57 33.49
CA MET A 40 -12.99 23.76 32.82
C MET A 40 -13.74 24.52 31.72
N ILE A 41 -13.47 25.81 31.55
CA ILE A 41 -14.05 26.63 30.49
C ILE A 41 -12.97 26.77 29.41
N PRO A 42 -13.22 26.34 28.16
CA PRO A 42 -12.25 26.55 27.09
C PRO A 42 -12.00 28.07 26.94
N GLU A 43 -10.73 28.47 27.15
CA GLU A 43 -10.15 29.83 27.12
C GLU A 43 -10.53 30.69 25.88
N THR A 44 -11.19 30.12 24.88
CA THR A 44 -11.51 30.76 23.59
C THR A 44 -12.86 31.47 23.55
N ARG A 45 -13.64 31.48 24.64
CA ARG A 45 -14.93 32.16 24.67
C ARG A 45 -14.74 33.65 24.94
N THR A 46 -14.83 34.45 23.88
CA THR A 46 -14.90 35.91 24.00
C THR A 46 -15.99 36.33 25.00
N PRO A 47 -15.72 37.26 25.93
CA PRO A 47 -16.68 37.65 26.97
C PRO A 47 -17.96 38.20 26.33
N PRO A 48 -19.14 37.92 26.89
CA PRO A 48 -20.43 38.33 26.32
C PRO A 48 -20.53 39.85 26.20
N LEU A 49 -21.15 40.34 25.12
CA LEU A 49 -21.36 41.77 24.91
C LEU A 49 -22.58 42.15 25.73
N LEU A 50 -22.44 43.14 26.61
CA LEU A 50 -23.56 43.69 27.37
C LEU A 50 -24.08 44.96 26.70
N ASN A 51 -25.39 45.19 26.76
CA ASN A 51 -25.99 46.47 26.38
C ASN A 51 -25.90 47.48 27.55
N ASP A 52 -26.30 48.73 27.31
CA ASP A 52 -26.23 49.82 28.32
C ASP A 52 -27.05 49.53 29.60
N ASN A 53 -27.99 48.59 29.51
CA ASN A 53 -28.82 48.12 30.62
C ASN A 53 -28.24 46.88 31.34
N GLY A 54 -27.02 46.46 30.99
CA GLY A 54 -26.33 45.31 31.58
C GLY A 54 -26.82 43.94 31.11
N LEU A 55 -27.67 43.86 30.09
CA LEU A 55 -28.20 42.61 29.54
C LEU A 55 -27.28 42.07 28.42
N ILE A 56 -27.15 40.74 28.36
CA ILE A 56 -26.37 40.06 27.31
C ILE A 56 -27.04 40.24 25.95
N VAL A 57 -26.28 40.75 25.00
CA VAL A 57 -26.70 40.86 23.60
C VAL A 57 -26.61 39.49 22.94
N PRO A 58 -27.67 39.00 22.25
CA PRO A 58 -27.63 37.75 21.50
C PRO A 58 -26.47 37.73 20.49
N ARG A 59 -25.74 36.61 20.44
CA ARG A 59 -24.64 36.38 19.49
C ARG A 59 -24.92 35.18 18.62
N LYS A 60 -24.40 35.20 17.38
CA LYS A 60 -24.46 34.04 16.49
C LYS A 60 -23.51 32.96 17.03
N PRO A 61 -23.97 31.72 17.22
CA PRO A 61 -23.10 30.63 17.64
C PRO A 61 -22.06 30.37 16.54
N ILE A 62 -20.86 30.03 16.99
CA ILE A 62 -19.74 29.73 16.11
C ILE A 62 -19.99 28.36 15.45
N ASN A 63 -19.79 28.28 14.14
CA ASN A 63 -19.92 27.02 13.41
C ASN A 63 -18.59 26.24 13.49
N PRO A 64 -18.53 25.11 14.20
CA PRO A 64 -17.28 24.37 14.42
C PRO A 64 -16.68 23.81 13.12
N VAL A 65 -17.49 23.60 12.07
CA VAL A 65 -16.99 23.17 10.76
C VAL A 65 -16.35 24.34 10.01
N ARG A 66 -16.82 25.57 10.23
CA ARG A 66 -16.24 26.76 9.57
C ARG A 66 -14.96 27.25 10.23
N GLU A 67 -14.84 27.11 11.54
CA GLU A 67 -13.65 27.56 12.29
C GLU A 67 -12.46 26.60 12.24
N ASP A 68 -12.69 25.33 11.91
CA ASP A 68 -11.65 24.31 11.91
C ASP A 68 -11.30 23.90 10.47
N PRO A 69 -10.20 24.43 9.89
CA PRO A 69 -9.74 24.06 8.55
C PRO A 69 -9.45 22.56 8.41
N SER A 70 -9.07 21.89 9.50
CA SER A 70 -8.79 20.45 9.50
C SER A 70 -10.06 19.67 9.19
N ARG A 71 -11.19 20.04 9.81
CA ARG A 71 -12.50 19.43 9.54
C ARG A 71 -12.97 19.66 8.11
N GLN A 72 -12.76 20.86 7.57
CA GLN A 72 -13.12 21.15 6.18
C GLN A 72 -12.27 20.34 5.19
N ASN A 73 -10.98 20.22 5.46
CA ASN A 73 -10.07 19.45 4.61
C ASN A 73 -10.41 17.97 4.64
N LEU A 74 -10.68 17.41 5.82
CA LEU A 74 -11.15 16.03 5.97
C LEU A 74 -12.45 15.79 5.20
N HIS A 75 -13.42 16.71 5.29
CA HIS A 75 -14.67 16.59 4.54
C HIS A 75 -14.44 16.56 3.01
N LYS A 76 -13.58 17.45 2.50
CA LYS A 76 -13.20 17.48 1.07
C LYS A 76 -12.51 16.18 0.64
N GLU A 77 -11.60 15.68 1.45
CA GLU A 77 -10.87 14.43 1.16
C GLU A 77 -11.81 13.22 1.15
N LEU A 78 -12.72 13.12 2.12
CA LEU A 78 -13.71 12.04 2.18
C LEU A 78 -14.64 12.07 0.96
N LEU A 79 -15.13 13.24 0.56
CA LEU A 79 -15.92 13.40 -0.67
C LEU A 79 -15.13 13.02 -1.91
N PHE A 80 -13.86 13.41 -1.99
CA PHE A 80 -12.98 13.02 -3.09
C PHE A 80 -12.79 11.50 -3.15
N ASN A 81 -12.53 10.86 -2.01
CA ASN A 81 -12.37 9.41 -1.92
C ASN A 81 -13.66 8.68 -2.33
N GLN A 82 -14.83 9.18 -1.94
CA GLN A 82 -16.12 8.64 -2.38
C GLN A 82 -16.30 8.76 -3.91
N LYS A 83 -16.00 9.94 -4.47
CA LYS A 83 -16.06 10.18 -5.93
C LYS A 83 -15.11 9.27 -6.70
N MET A 84 -13.92 9.00 -6.15
CA MET A 84 -12.91 8.15 -6.77
C MET A 84 -13.08 6.65 -6.46
N GLY A 85 -14.09 6.27 -5.65
CA GLY A 85 -14.30 4.88 -5.23
C GLY A 85 -13.23 4.31 -4.30
N LYS A 86 -12.43 5.17 -3.64
CA LYS A 86 -11.41 4.76 -2.68
C LYS A 86 -12.04 4.54 -1.30
N ASN A 87 -12.32 3.29 -0.94
CA ASN A 87 -12.79 2.96 0.41
C ASN A 87 -11.60 2.91 1.36
N VAL A 88 -11.36 3.91 2.20
CA VAL A 88 -10.23 3.94 3.16
C VAL A 88 -10.42 3.07 4.41
N LEU A 89 -11.66 2.70 4.73
CA LEU A 89 -11.99 1.92 5.94
C LEU A 89 -11.79 0.41 5.75
N ASN A 90 -11.93 -0.08 4.52
CA ASN A 90 -11.86 -1.51 4.20
C ASN A 90 -10.64 -1.86 3.33
N GLN A 91 -9.57 -1.06 3.34
CA GLN A 91 -8.35 -1.40 2.60
C GLN A 91 -7.53 -2.42 3.37
N LYS A 92 -7.10 -3.47 2.68
CA LYS A 92 -5.93 -4.24 3.09
C LYS A 92 -4.76 -3.25 3.23
N SER A 93 -3.96 -3.39 4.28
CA SER A 93 -2.77 -2.55 4.44
C SER A 93 -1.84 -2.69 3.22
N GLU A 94 -1.01 -1.68 2.94
CA GLU A 94 -0.01 -1.76 1.87
C GLU A 94 0.87 -3.02 2.01
N LEU A 95 1.22 -3.38 3.25
CA LEU A 95 1.94 -4.63 3.56
C LEU A 95 1.14 -5.86 3.15
N GLN A 96 -0.15 -5.93 3.49
CA GLN A 96 -0.99 -7.07 3.14
C GLN A 96 -1.15 -7.20 1.62
N ARG A 97 -1.33 -6.08 0.90
CA ARG A 97 -1.36 -6.07 -0.56
C ARG A 97 -0.04 -6.54 -1.16
N ALA A 98 1.09 -6.07 -0.64
CA ALA A 98 2.42 -6.48 -1.10
C ALA A 98 2.68 -7.96 -0.83
N TRP A 99 2.25 -8.46 0.34
CA TRP A 99 2.37 -9.85 0.73
C TRP A 99 1.53 -10.79 -0.15
N GLU A 100 0.26 -10.43 -0.41
CA GLU A 100 -0.60 -11.17 -1.32
C GLU A 100 0.01 -11.21 -2.73
N LYS A 101 0.46 -10.06 -3.24
CA LYS A 101 1.17 -9.99 -4.54
C LYS A 101 2.43 -10.86 -4.57
N HIS A 102 3.19 -10.91 -3.48
CA HIS A 102 4.36 -11.78 -3.37
C HIS A 102 3.96 -13.27 -3.42
N LYS A 103 2.93 -13.68 -2.67
CA LYS A 103 2.42 -15.05 -2.70
C LYS A 103 1.96 -15.46 -4.10
N ASP A 104 1.21 -14.59 -4.77
CA ASP A 104 0.72 -14.83 -6.13
C ASP A 104 1.88 -14.98 -7.12
N ASN A 105 2.90 -14.13 -7.02
CA ASN A 105 4.10 -14.20 -7.86
C ASN A 105 4.89 -15.50 -7.62
N VAL A 106 5.04 -15.93 -6.37
CA VAL A 106 5.71 -17.19 -6.03
C VAL A 106 4.93 -18.37 -6.59
N ALA A 107 3.61 -18.40 -6.41
CA ALA A 107 2.75 -19.45 -6.94
C ALA A 107 2.81 -19.51 -8.48
N LYS A 108 2.75 -18.35 -9.15
CA LYS A 108 2.88 -18.25 -10.59
C LYS A 108 4.24 -18.78 -11.08
N LYS A 109 5.34 -18.36 -10.44
CA LYS A 109 6.69 -18.82 -10.79
C LYS A 109 6.85 -20.33 -10.60
N GLN A 110 6.27 -20.89 -9.54
CA GLN A 110 6.29 -22.33 -9.30
C GLN A 110 5.46 -23.09 -10.35
N MET A 111 4.32 -22.54 -10.76
CA MET A 111 3.50 -23.11 -11.83
C MET A 111 4.23 -23.08 -13.17
N GLU A 112 4.84 -21.95 -13.53
CA GLU A 112 5.63 -21.81 -14.75
C GLU A 112 6.83 -22.76 -14.78
N HIS A 113 7.52 -22.95 -13.65
CA HIS A 113 8.61 -23.92 -13.52
C HIS A 113 8.13 -25.35 -13.75
N ASN A 114 7.05 -25.77 -13.07
CA ASN A 114 6.49 -27.10 -13.25
C ASN A 114 6.06 -27.32 -14.70
N VAL A 115 5.35 -26.37 -15.32
CA VAL A 115 4.97 -26.48 -16.73
C VAL A 115 6.20 -26.57 -17.62
N ALA A 116 7.25 -25.77 -17.38
CA ALA A 116 8.48 -25.84 -18.17
C ALA A 116 9.24 -27.17 -18.01
N GLU A 117 9.18 -27.80 -16.83
CA GLU A 117 9.80 -29.11 -16.60
C GLU A 117 8.97 -30.26 -17.17
N THR A 118 7.65 -30.22 -17.02
CA THR A 118 6.76 -31.30 -17.46
C THR A 118 6.40 -31.21 -18.95
N THR A 119 6.62 -30.06 -19.58
CA THR A 119 6.33 -29.91 -21.02
C THR A 119 7.32 -30.74 -21.84
N PRO A 120 6.84 -31.73 -22.61
CA PRO A 120 7.69 -32.53 -23.48
C PRO A 120 8.31 -31.63 -24.55
N GLU A 121 9.53 -31.99 -24.98
CA GLU A 121 10.33 -31.20 -25.92
C GLU A 121 9.59 -30.87 -27.22
N LEU A 122 8.81 -31.84 -27.74
CA LEU A 122 8.00 -31.65 -28.94
C LEU A 122 6.93 -30.57 -28.77
N GLU A 123 6.24 -30.50 -27.62
CA GLU A 123 5.23 -29.46 -27.37
C GLU A 123 5.87 -28.07 -27.32
N LYS A 124 7.08 -27.94 -26.77
CA LYS A 124 7.84 -26.69 -26.77
C LYS A 124 8.13 -26.23 -28.20
N VAL A 125 8.62 -27.13 -29.05
CA VAL A 125 8.94 -26.84 -30.46
C VAL A 125 7.68 -26.45 -31.24
N ILE A 126 6.55 -27.12 -31.02
CA ILE A 126 5.27 -26.80 -31.65
C ILE A 126 4.78 -25.41 -31.20
N ALA A 127 4.83 -25.10 -29.91
CA ALA A 127 4.42 -23.81 -29.37
C ALA A 127 5.30 -22.66 -29.91
N ASP A 128 6.62 -22.89 -29.99
CA ASP A 128 7.57 -21.95 -30.58
C ASP A 128 7.27 -21.67 -32.04
N ARG A 129 6.97 -22.72 -32.81
CA ARG A 129 6.58 -22.60 -34.22
C ARG A 129 5.27 -21.83 -34.38
N ALA A 130 4.25 -22.13 -33.58
CA ALA A 130 2.98 -21.42 -33.60
C ALA A 130 3.15 -19.92 -33.31
N ARG A 131 3.99 -19.57 -32.32
CA ARG A 131 4.30 -18.19 -31.94
C ARG A 131 4.99 -17.40 -33.06
N ARG A 132 5.85 -18.06 -33.84
CA ARG A 132 6.51 -17.48 -35.02
C ARG A 132 5.50 -17.19 -36.13
N LEU A 133 4.56 -18.11 -36.37
CA LEU A 133 3.51 -17.93 -37.38
C LEU A 133 2.54 -16.79 -37.06
N GLU A 134 2.23 -16.54 -35.78
CA GLU A 134 1.38 -15.42 -35.34
C GLU A 134 2.05 -14.05 -35.56
N ASN A 135 3.39 -14.00 -35.57
CA ASN A 135 4.16 -12.77 -35.72
C ASN A 135 5.15 -12.84 -36.91
N PRO A 136 4.68 -12.71 -38.17
CA PRO A 136 5.50 -12.89 -39.37
C PRO A 136 6.66 -11.89 -39.53
N ILE A 137 6.72 -10.86 -38.69
CA ILE A 137 7.81 -9.87 -38.67
C ILE A 137 9.10 -10.47 -38.06
N LYS A 138 9.00 -11.55 -37.27
CA LYS A 138 10.15 -12.20 -36.63
C LYS A 138 10.63 -13.41 -37.45
N GLN A 139 11.51 -13.11 -38.39
CA GLN A 139 12.54 -13.97 -39.01
C GLN A 139 12.16 -15.43 -39.33
N GLU A 140 12.17 -15.77 -40.62
CA GLU A 140 12.35 -17.17 -41.06
C GLU A 140 13.64 -17.73 -40.44
N SER A 141 13.51 -18.78 -39.62
CA SER A 141 14.67 -19.44 -39.04
C SER A 141 15.31 -20.38 -40.07
N GLU A 142 16.63 -20.59 -40.01
CA GLU A 142 17.32 -21.54 -40.90
C GLU A 142 16.76 -22.97 -40.75
N ASP A 143 16.31 -23.32 -39.53
CA ASP A 143 15.66 -24.60 -39.26
C ASP A 143 14.36 -24.77 -40.06
N ASP A 144 13.56 -23.72 -40.20
CA ASP A 144 12.33 -23.75 -41.01
C ASP A 144 12.64 -23.99 -42.51
N LYS A 145 13.77 -23.45 -43.00
CA LYS A 145 14.24 -23.68 -44.38
C LYS A 145 14.71 -25.12 -44.57
N VAL A 146 15.45 -25.67 -43.61
CA VAL A 146 15.93 -27.07 -43.65
C VAL A 146 14.75 -28.04 -43.62
N ILE A 147 13.77 -27.83 -42.74
CA ILE A 147 12.56 -28.66 -42.64
C ILE A 147 11.77 -28.65 -43.95
N ASN A 148 11.58 -27.48 -44.56
CA ASN A 148 10.89 -27.36 -45.84
C ASN A 148 11.62 -28.10 -46.97
N LYS A 149 12.96 -28.08 -46.97
CA LYS A 149 13.79 -28.77 -47.97
C LYS A 149 13.69 -30.30 -47.82
N GLU A 150 13.77 -30.83 -46.61
CA GLU A 150 13.60 -32.27 -46.34
C GLU A 150 12.21 -32.75 -46.75
N PHE A 151 11.18 -31.98 -46.43
CA PHE A 151 9.80 -32.30 -46.83
C PHE A 151 9.65 -32.38 -48.35
N LEU A 152 10.25 -31.44 -49.09
CA LEU A 152 10.25 -31.45 -50.55
C LEU A 152 10.94 -32.71 -51.11
N GLN A 153 12.09 -33.08 -50.55
CA GLN A 153 12.81 -34.28 -50.96
C GLN A 153 12.03 -35.58 -50.66
N ALA A 154 11.41 -35.67 -49.48
CA ALA A 154 10.57 -36.80 -49.11
C ALA A 154 9.38 -36.95 -50.06
N ARG A 155 8.72 -35.84 -50.40
CA ARG A 155 7.62 -35.81 -51.38
C ARG A 155 8.06 -36.28 -52.76
N MET A 156 9.24 -35.85 -53.24
CA MET A 156 9.78 -36.32 -54.52
C MET A 156 10.05 -37.83 -54.51
N LYS A 157 10.64 -38.36 -53.42
CA LYS A 157 10.91 -39.80 -53.26
C LYS A 157 9.63 -40.66 -53.19
N LEU A 158 8.54 -40.10 -52.66
CA LEU A 158 7.23 -40.77 -52.65
C LEU A 158 6.57 -40.74 -54.03
N LYS A 159 6.66 -39.61 -54.74
CA LYS A 159 6.15 -39.46 -56.11
C LYS A 159 6.82 -40.42 -57.10
N SER A 160 8.14 -40.60 -57.01
CA SER A 160 8.85 -41.53 -57.88
C SER A 160 8.46 -43.00 -57.67
N ARG A 161 7.96 -43.36 -56.48
CA ARG A 161 7.46 -44.70 -56.17
C ARG A 161 6.00 -44.92 -56.61
N SER A 162 5.17 -43.87 -56.60
CA SER A 162 3.77 -43.98 -57.04
C SER A 162 3.60 -44.02 -58.55
N ASP A 163 4.50 -43.37 -59.31
CA ASP A 163 4.43 -43.28 -60.77
C ASP A 163 5.12 -44.47 -61.48
N SER A 164 5.65 -45.45 -60.72
CA SER A 164 6.36 -46.65 -61.22
C SER A 164 5.60 -47.97 -61.00
N SER A 165 4.29 -47.92 -60.80
CA SER A 165 3.38 -49.08 -60.81
C SER A 165 2.32 -48.96 -61.90
#